data_AF-A0A1U7RW93-F1
#
_entry.id   AF-A0A1U7RW93-F1
#
_cell.length_a   1.000
_cell.length_b   1.000
_cell.length_c   1.000
_cell.angle_alpha   90.00
_cell.angle_beta   90.00
_cell.angle_gamma   90.00
#
_symmetry.space_group_name_H-M   'P 1'
#
loop_
_entity.id
_entity.type
_entity.pdbx_description
1 polymer ?
#
loop_
_entity_poly.entity_id
_entity_poly.type
_entity_poly.pdbx_seq_one_letter_code
_entity_poly.pdbx_strand_id
1 'polypeptide(L)'
;MAKPRGAPYEYTEAEDKSIRLGLFLIVSGVVALFVLGFCWLSPALRELQGQTARCTVLSVQQPGELFECTFSCGAACRGTALYPCLQVYVSHSASAARALLHHDEHQLLANPKCSFIPPCARENQKNSEIVAHWQEYWKEEVGSQPFTCYFNQHLRPEDVLLRRTHDEMVLLHCFLWPLVTFLVGVLIVVLTICAKSLAIKAEAIKKRKCL
;
A
#
# COMPACT_ATOMS: atom_id res chain seq x y z
N MET A 1 -31.22 25.83 58.25
CA MET A 1 -30.03 25.49 57.44
C MET A 1 -30.41 24.37 56.47
N ALA A 2 -30.76 24.70 55.23
CA ALA A 2 -31.08 23.70 54.20
C ALA A 2 -29.80 23.35 53.45
N LYS A 3 -29.40 22.08 53.54
CA LYS A 3 -28.26 21.51 52.81
C LYS A 3 -28.60 21.45 51.32
N PRO A 4 -27.84 22.09 50.41
CA PRO A 4 -28.06 21.90 48.99
C PRO A 4 -27.62 20.49 48.65
N ARG A 5 -28.58 19.62 48.30
CA ARG A 5 -28.28 18.33 47.68
C ARG A 5 -27.84 18.62 46.25
N GLY A 6 -26.54 18.84 46.05
CA GLY A 6 -25.92 18.65 44.76
C GLY A 6 -26.06 17.17 44.43
N ALA A 7 -27.05 16.82 43.61
CA ALA A 7 -27.01 15.53 42.93
C ALA A 7 -25.69 15.51 42.13
N PRO A 8 -24.86 14.47 42.26
CA PRO A 8 -23.74 14.33 41.34
C PRO A 8 -24.36 14.27 39.95
N TYR A 9 -23.94 15.16 39.06
CA TYR A 9 -24.31 15.10 37.65
C TYR A 9 -23.62 13.87 37.06
N GLU A 10 -24.14 12.68 37.36
CA GLU A 10 -23.68 11.41 36.83
C GLU A 10 -24.10 11.30 35.36
N TYR A 11 -23.15 10.86 34.52
CA TYR A 11 -23.43 10.51 33.14
C TYR A 11 -24.46 9.38 33.10
N THR A 12 -25.42 9.45 32.17
CA THR A 12 -26.32 8.31 31.99
C THR A 12 -25.55 7.13 31.41
N GLU A 13 -26.04 5.90 31.66
CA GLU A 13 -25.41 4.68 31.14
C GLU A 13 -25.20 4.70 29.62
N ALA A 14 -26.09 5.37 28.87
CA ALA A 14 -25.98 5.54 27.43
C ALA A 14 -24.83 6.50 27.02
N GLU A 15 -24.57 7.54 27.80
CA GLU A 15 -23.51 8.50 27.50
C GLU A 15 -22.14 8.01 27.97
N ASP A 16 -22.09 7.26 29.07
CA ASP A 16 -20.86 6.56 29.47
C ASP A 16 -20.44 5.55 28.40
N LYS A 17 -21.41 4.78 27.86
CA LYS A 17 -21.17 3.89 26.71
C LYS A 17 -20.71 4.64 25.46
N SER A 18 -21.31 5.80 25.17
CA SER A 18 -20.94 6.61 24.00
C SER A 18 -19.54 7.24 24.15
N ILE A 19 -19.20 7.75 25.32
CA ILE A 19 -17.86 8.29 25.62
C ILE A 19 -16.81 7.19 25.58
N ARG A 20 -17.08 6.01 26.16
CA ARG A 20 -16.17 4.85 26.06
C ARG A 20 -15.95 4.41 24.63
N LEU A 21 -17.00 4.38 23.80
CA LEU A 21 -16.89 4.07 22.37
C LEU A 21 -16.02 5.11 21.65
N GLY A 22 -16.26 6.40 21.88
CA GLY A 22 -15.46 7.48 21.31
C GLY A 22 -13.98 7.38 21.70
N LEU A 23 -13.68 7.15 22.98
CA LEU A 23 -12.32 6.94 23.47
C LEU A 23 -11.65 5.70 22.87
N PHE A 24 -12.40 4.60 22.72
CA PHE A 24 -11.90 3.39 22.07
C PHE A 24 -11.54 3.64 20.59
N LEU A 25 -12.37 4.40 19.87
CA LEU A 25 -12.10 4.77 18.48
C LEU A 25 -10.88 5.70 18.36
N ILE A 26 -10.71 6.62 19.31
CA ILE A 26 -9.53 7.50 19.37
C ILE A 26 -8.26 6.67 19.59
N VAL A 27 -8.24 5.81 20.62
CA VAL A 27 -7.08 4.98 20.95
C VAL A 27 -6.75 4.03 19.81
N SER A 28 -7.75 3.36 19.22
CA SER A 28 -7.53 2.47 18.10
C SER A 28 -7.05 3.20 16.84
N GLY A 29 -7.58 4.40 16.54
CA GLY A 29 -7.09 5.25 15.47
C GLY A 29 -5.63 5.69 15.66
N VAL A 30 -5.24 6.11 16.87
CA VAL A 30 -3.86 6.50 17.21
C VAL A 30 -2.91 5.31 17.10
N VAL A 31 -3.28 4.16 17.65
CA VAL A 31 -2.46 2.94 17.57
C VAL A 31 -2.31 2.49 16.12
N ALA A 32 -3.39 2.51 15.34
CA ALA A 32 -3.34 2.17 13.92
C ALA A 32 -2.44 3.14 13.15
N LEU A 33 -2.56 4.46 13.36
CA LEU A 33 -1.68 5.46 12.76
C LEU A 33 -0.21 5.24 13.12
N PHE A 34 0.07 4.88 14.38
CA PHE A 34 1.43 4.62 14.84
C PHE A 34 1.98 3.36 14.19
N VAL A 35 1.27 2.23 14.26
CA VAL A 35 1.70 0.96 13.63
C VAL A 35 1.92 1.16 12.14
N LEU A 36 0.99 1.83 11.44
CA LEU A 36 1.14 2.12 10.02
C LEU A 36 2.30 3.08 9.77
N GLY A 37 2.46 4.14 10.56
CA GLY A 37 3.59 5.05 10.46
C GLY A 37 4.94 4.33 10.55
N PHE A 38 5.11 3.42 11.50
CA PHE A 38 6.35 2.65 11.66
C PHE A 38 6.54 1.56 10.58
N CYS A 39 5.48 0.83 10.22
CA CYS A 39 5.55 -0.18 9.17
C CYS A 39 5.81 0.43 7.78
N TRP A 40 5.36 1.67 7.56
CA TRP A 40 5.45 2.34 6.26
C TRP A 40 6.61 3.35 6.14
N LEU A 41 7.26 3.76 7.23
CA LEU A 41 8.44 4.63 7.18
C LEU A 41 9.56 4.00 6.33
N SER A 42 9.75 2.68 6.42
CA SER A 42 10.79 1.96 5.67
C SER A 42 10.54 1.93 4.15
N PRO A 43 9.36 1.50 3.64
CA PRO A 43 9.09 1.53 2.19
C PRO A 43 8.96 2.93 1.61
N ALA A 44 8.40 3.91 2.35
CA ALA A 44 8.30 5.29 1.86
C ALA A 44 9.69 5.94 1.66
N LEU A 45 10.65 5.66 2.55
CA LEU A 45 12.04 6.11 2.38
C LEU A 45 12.73 5.46 1.17
N ARG A 46 12.38 4.22 0.82
CA ARG A 46 12.90 3.54 -0.38
C ARG A 46 12.30 4.11 -1.67
N GLU A 47 11.01 4.43 -1.68
CA GLU A 47 10.32 5.10 -2.79
C GLU A 47 10.90 6.49 -3.08
N LEU A 48 11.19 7.28 -2.04
CA LEU A 48 11.83 8.60 -2.15
C LEU A 48 13.21 8.56 -2.85
N GLN A 49 13.89 7.41 -2.83
CA GLN A 49 15.18 7.22 -3.50
C GLN A 49 15.06 6.72 -4.94
N GLY A 50 13.88 6.25 -5.37
CA GLY A 50 13.64 5.77 -6.72
C GLY A 50 13.53 6.93 -7.71
N GLN A 51 14.56 7.14 -8.52
CA GLN A 51 14.57 8.19 -9.54
C GLN A 51 13.88 7.74 -10.82
N THR A 52 13.23 8.67 -11.51
CA THR A 52 12.63 8.46 -12.83
C THR A 52 13.64 8.75 -13.93
N ALA A 53 13.70 7.90 -14.95
CA ALA A 53 14.52 8.12 -16.14
C ALA A 53 13.80 7.65 -17.40
N ARG A 54 14.33 8.07 -18.56
CA ARG A 54 14.02 7.43 -19.83
C ARG A 54 14.97 6.26 -20.06
N CYS A 55 14.41 5.09 -20.32
CA CYS A 55 15.12 3.86 -20.66
C CYS A 55 14.91 3.50 -22.12
N THR A 56 15.94 2.90 -22.73
CA THR A 56 15.89 2.32 -24.08
C THR A 56 16.37 0.88 -24.01
N VAL A 57 15.74 -0.02 -24.79
CA VAL A 57 16.16 -1.42 -24.87
C VAL A 57 17.49 -1.50 -25.63
N LEU A 58 18.46 -2.16 -25.01
CA LEU A 58 19.76 -2.47 -25.62
C LEU A 58 19.76 -3.86 -26.26
N SER A 59 19.24 -4.85 -25.53
CA SER A 59 19.22 -6.23 -26.02
C SER A 59 18.18 -7.06 -25.30
N VAL A 60 17.57 -7.99 -26.03
CA VAL A 60 16.64 -8.99 -25.50
C VAL A 60 17.26 -10.37 -25.67
N GLN A 61 17.51 -11.06 -24.56
CA GLN A 61 18.22 -12.34 -24.51
C GLN A 61 17.34 -13.40 -23.84
N GLN A 62 17.51 -14.65 -24.26
CA GLN A 62 16.87 -15.81 -23.64
C GLN A 62 17.97 -16.85 -23.39
N PRO A 63 18.54 -16.92 -22.17
CA PRO A 63 19.70 -17.77 -21.87
C PRO A 63 19.42 -19.28 -21.93
N GLY A 64 18.16 -19.69 -22.13
CA GLY A 64 17.77 -21.11 -22.19
C GLY A 64 17.60 -21.79 -20.82
N GLU A 65 17.90 -21.08 -19.72
CA GLU A 65 17.63 -21.54 -18.36
C GLU A 65 16.11 -21.52 -18.08
N LEU A 66 15.62 -22.59 -17.45
CA LEU A 66 14.22 -22.77 -17.07
C LEU A 66 14.07 -22.52 -15.57
N PHE A 67 12.99 -21.85 -15.18
CA PHE A 67 12.68 -21.53 -13.79
C PHE A 67 11.30 -22.07 -13.41
N GLU A 68 11.13 -22.37 -12.13
CA GLU A 68 9.85 -22.83 -11.58
C GLU A 68 8.91 -21.65 -11.31
N CYS A 69 7.64 -21.81 -11.69
CA CYS A 69 6.54 -20.96 -11.30
C CYS A 69 5.44 -21.81 -10.65
N THR A 70 4.62 -21.17 -9.80
CA THR A 70 3.52 -21.86 -9.11
C THR A 70 2.17 -21.49 -9.71
N PHE A 71 1.36 -22.48 -10.04
CA PHE A 71 -0.04 -22.30 -10.48
C PHE A 71 -1.02 -22.89 -9.46
N SER A 72 -2.23 -22.32 -9.42
CA SER A 72 -3.31 -22.83 -8.57
C SER A 72 -4.14 -23.86 -9.35
N CYS A 73 -4.28 -25.07 -8.80
CA CYS A 73 -5.10 -26.15 -9.36
C CYS A 73 -6.44 -26.36 -8.61
N GLY A 74 -6.78 -25.48 -7.66
CA GLY A 74 -8.00 -25.55 -6.86
C GLY A 74 -7.83 -24.94 -5.47
N ALA A 75 -8.82 -25.13 -4.59
CA ALA A 75 -8.92 -24.44 -3.29
C ALA A 75 -7.73 -24.65 -2.33
N ALA A 76 -6.94 -25.72 -2.50
CA ALA A 76 -5.74 -25.99 -1.71
C ALA A 76 -4.61 -26.67 -2.52
N CYS A 77 -4.66 -26.57 -3.85
CA CYS A 77 -3.70 -27.23 -4.73
C CYS A 77 -2.76 -26.21 -5.34
N ARG A 78 -1.46 -26.36 -5.08
CA ARG A 78 -0.40 -25.63 -5.77
C ARG A 78 0.42 -26.62 -6.58
N GLY A 79 0.44 -26.45 -7.89
CA GLY A 79 1.34 -27.16 -8.77
C GLY A 79 2.52 -26.26 -9.15
N THR A 80 3.63 -26.90 -9.53
CA THR A 80 4.78 -26.22 -10.14
C THR A 80 4.80 -26.51 -11.64
N ALA A 81 5.17 -25.49 -12.41
CA ALA A 81 5.42 -25.59 -13.83
C ALA A 81 6.71 -24.84 -14.15
N LEU A 82 7.24 -25.04 -15.36
CA LEU A 82 8.47 -24.41 -15.81
C LEU A 82 8.16 -23.32 -16.82
N TYR A 83 9.00 -22.27 -16.82
CA TYR A 83 9.01 -21.22 -17.83
C TYR A 83 10.45 -20.85 -18.21
N PRO A 84 10.71 -20.47 -19.47
CA PRO A 84 12.02 -19.99 -19.89
C PRO A 84 12.29 -18.57 -19.40
N CYS A 85 13.54 -18.27 -19.03
CA CYS A 85 13.93 -16.93 -18.61
C CYS A 85 14.06 -15.96 -19.79
N LEU A 86 13.46 -14.78 -19.67
CA LEU A 86 13.66 -13.66 -20.57
C LEU A 86 14.51 -12.59 -19.87
N GLN A 87 15.56 -12.10 -20.51
CA GLN A 87 16.39 -11.00 -20.03
C GLN A 87 16.33 -9.82 -20.99
N VAL A 88 15.79 -8.70 -20.52
CA VAL A 88 15.71 -7.44 -21.26
C VAL A 88 16.69 -6.48 -20.63
N TYR A 89 17.76 -6.15 -21.35
CA TYR A 89 18.74 -5.17 -20.90
C TYR A 89 18.42 -3.80 -21.49
N VAL A 90 18.51 -2.79 -20.65
CA VAL A 90 18.22 -1.40 -20.98
C VAL A 90 19.39 -0.49 -20.62
N SER A 91 19.45 0.67 -21.28
CA SER A 91 20.24 1.81 -20.82
C SER A 91 19.32 2.91 -20.37
N HIS A 92 19.75 3.75 -19.43
CA HIS A 92 18.93 4.86 -18.96
C HIS A 92 19.64 6.21 -19.10
N SER A 93 18.88 7.28 -19.30
CA SER A 93 19.43 8.63 -19.54
C SER A 93 20.36 9.17 -18.44
N ALA A 94 20.22 8.72 -17.18
CA ALA A 94 21.07 9.16 -16.07
C ALA A 94 22.39 8.37 -15.97
N SER A 95 22.46 7.16 -16.52
CA SER A 95 23.70 6.44 -16.71
C SER A 95 23.56 5.52 -17.92
N ALA A 96 24.44 5.67 -18.91
CA ALA A 96 24.48 4.80 -20.09
C ALA A 96 24.96 3.36 -19.76
N ALA A 97 24.97 3.00 -18.47
CA ALA A 97 25.25 1.65 -18.01
C ALA A 97 24.14 0.70 -18.45
N ARG A 98 24.55 -0.55 -18.68
CA ARG A 98 23.64 -1.65 -18.99
C ARG A 98 23.02 -2.14 -17.69
N ALA A 99 21.70 -2.12 -17.61
CA ALA A 99 20.94 -2.62 -16.47
C ALA A 99 19.89 -3.64 -16.93
N LEU A 100 19.54 -4.58 -16.05
CA LEU A 100 18.49 -5.56 -16.27
C LEU A 100 17.13 -4.94 -15.92
N LEU A 101 16.19 -5.02 -16.85
CA LEU A 101 14.83 -4.53 -16.64
C LEU A 101 14.01 -5.57 -15.87
N HIS A 102 13.19 -5.12 -14.94
CA HIS A 102 12.21 -5.92 -14.22
C HIS A 102 10.85 -5.24 -14.29
N HIS A 103 9.76 -6.01 -14.24
CA HIS A 103 8.43 -5.41 -14.26
C HIS A 103 8.19 -4.52 -13.05
N ASP A 104 8.47 -5.05 -11.86
CA ASP A 104 8.28 -4.41 -10.58
C ASP A 104 9.21 -5.00 -9.50
N GLU A 105 9.22 -4.42 -8.29
CA GLU A 105 10.05 -4.89 -7.17
C GLU A 105 9.66 -6.30 -6.69
N HIS A 106 8.40 -6.70 -6.78
CA HIS A 106 7.95 -8.03 -6.36
C HIS A 106 8.54 -9.11 -7.28
N GLN A 107 8.54 -8.88 -8.58
CA GLN A 107 9.15 -9.76 -9.57
C GLN A 107 10.67 -9.83 -9.40
N LEU A 108 11.32 -8.69 -9.16
CA LEU A 108 12.76 -8.61 -8.89
C LEU A 108 13.15 -9.45 -7.65
N LEU A 109 12.33 -9.44 -6.61
CA LEU A 109 12.54 -10.25 -5.41
C LEU A 109 12.26 -11.74 -5.65
N ALA A 110 11.27 -12.07 -6.48
CA ALA A 110 10.90 -13.44 -6.80
C ALA A 110 11.94 -14.14 -7.69
N ASN A 111 12.45 -13.47 -8.72
CA ASN A 111 13.53 -13.97 -9.57
C ASN A 111 14.40 -12.83 -10.13
N PRO A 112 15.52 -12.48 -9.47
CA PRO A 112 16.37 -11.38 -9.89
C PRO A 112 17.14 -11.64 -11.20
N LYS A 113 17.13 -12.88 -11.73
CA LYS A 113 17.83 -13.21 -12.98
C LYS A 113 17.00 -12.96 -14.23
N CYS A 114 15.69 -12.77 -14.11
CA CYS A 114 14.76 -12.72 -15.23
C CYS A 114 13.91 -11.45 -15.22
N SER A 115 13.75 -10.86 -16.40
CA SER A 115 13.00 -9.63 -16.62
C SER A 115 11.49 -9.81 -16.65
N PHE A 116 11.00 -11.04 -16.80
CA PHE A 116 9.57 -11.34 -16.83
C PHE A 116 9.29 -12.71 -16.21
N ILE A 117 8.25 -12.78 -15.37
CA ILE A 117 7.70 -14.03 -14.85
C ILE A 117 6.26 -14.14 -15.36
N PRO A 118 5.91 -15.15 -16.19
CA PRO A 118 4.57 -15.27 -16.73
C PRO A 118 3.54 -15.62 -15.64
N PRO A 119 2.26 -15.26 -15.84
CA PRO A 119 1.18 -15.84 -15.05
C PRO A 119 1.19 -17.36 -15.26
N CYS A 120 1.62 -18.08 -14.24
CA CYS A 120 1.96 -19.50 -14.37
C CYS A 120 0.75 -20.34 -14.78
N ALA A 121 0.83 -20.94 -15.96
CA ALA A 121 -0.10 -21.97 -16.42
C ALA A 121 0.43 -23.36 -16.05
N ARG A 122 -0.48 -24.34 -16.02
CA ARG A 122 -0.16 -25.74 -15.79
C ARG A 122 0.74 -26.32 -16.88
N GLU A 123 0.51 -25.93 -18.14
CA GLU A 123 1.28 -26.43 -19.28
C GLU A 123 2.54 -25.57 -19.51
N ASN A 124 3.73 -26.20 -19.45
CA ASN A 124 5.01 -25.53 -19.74
C ASN A 124 5.06 -24.90 -21.14
N GLN A 125 4.38 -25.51 -22.12
CA GLN A 125 4.30 -25.00 -23.48
C GLN A 125 3.61 -23.63 -23.52
N LYS A 126 2.50 -23.49 -22.79
CA LYS A 126 1.77 -22.23 -22.67
C LYS A 126 2.61 -21.15 -21.98
N ASN A 127 3.36 -21.52 -20.94
CA ASN A 127 4.30 -20.60 -20.30
C ASN A 127 5.38 -20.12 -21.27
N SER A 128 5.91 -21.04 -22.09
CA SER A 128 6.94 -20.73 -23.09
C SER A 128 6.40 -19.83 -24.20
N GLU A 129 5.18 -20.05 -24.68
CA GLU A 129 4.50 -19.21 -25.66
C GLU A 129 4.27 -17.78 -25.14
N ILE A 130 3.85 -17.64 -23.88
CA ILE A 130 3.69 -16.32 -23.25
C ILE A 130 5.04 -15.58 -23.19
N VAL A 131 6.11 -16.27 -22.78
CA VAL A 131 7.45 -15.65 -22.73
C VAL A 131 7.95 -15.28 -24.12
N ALA A 132 7.72 -16.13 -25.13
CA ALA A 132 8.09 -15.85 -26.52
C ALA A 132 7.35 -14.63 -27.08
N HIS A 133 6.05 -14.52 -26.80
CA HIS A 133 5.26 -13.32 -27.17
C HIS A 133 5.84 -12.05 -26.54
N TRP A 134 6.19 -12.08 -25.25
CA TRP A 134 6.82 -10.92 -24.60
C TRP A 134 8.22 -10.61 -25.14
N GLN A 135 8.98 -11.63 -25.53
CA GLN A 135 10.26 -11.46 -26.18
C GLN A 135 10.11 -10.71 -27.51
N GLU A 136 9.11 -11.07 -28.32
CA GLU A 136 8.79 -10.42 -29.59
C GLU A 136 8.31 -8.99 -29.38
N TYR A 137 7.41 -8.75 -28.41
CA TYR A 137 6.96 -7.41 -28.01
C TYR A 137 8.12 -6.47 -27.69
N TRP A 138 9.10 -6.92 -26.88
CA TRP A 138 10.25 -6.09 -26.53
C TRP A 138 11.21 -5.86 -27.72
N LYS A 139 11.26 -6.78 -28.68
CA LYS A 139 12.10 -6.65 -29.87
C LYS A 139 11.47 -5.78 -30.96
N GLU A 140 10.18 -5.96 -31.23
CA GLU A 140 9.50 -5.39 -32.39
C GLU A 140 8.69 -4.14 -32.04
N GLU A 141 7.82 -4.22 -31.03
CA GLU A 141 6.92 -3.12 -30.70
C GLU A 141 7.64 -2.00 -29.94
N VAL A 142 8.40 -2.35 -28.90
CA VAL A 142 9.18 -1.37 -28.15
C VAL A 142 10.45 -1.00 -28.91
N GLY A 143 11.22 -2.01 -29.34
CA GLY A 143 12.46 -1.82 -30.08
C GLY A 143 13.38 -0.78 -29.42
N SER A 144 13.73 0.27 -30.16
CA SER A 144 14.58 1.37 -29.66
C SER A 144 13.80 2.55 -29.07
N GLN A 145 12.48 2.45 -28.92
CA GLN A 145 11.68 3.55 -28.40
C GLN A 145 11.96 3.78 -26.91
N PRO A 146 12.17 5.03 -26.47
CA PRO A 146 12.38 5.34 -25.07
C PRO A 146 11.08 5.27 -24.28
N PHE A 147 11.12 4.66 -23.10
CA PHE A 147 10.00 4.57 -22.17
C PHE A 147 10.39 5.02 -20.77
N THR A 148 9.40 5.31 -19.93
CA THR A 148 9.64 5.73 -18.54
C THR A 148 9.97 4.52 -17.67
N CYS A 149 11.05 4.62 -16.91
CA CYS A 149 11.53 3.59 -16.02
C CYS A 149 12.00 4.19 -14.70
N TYR A 150 12.18 3.33 -13.69
CA TYR A 150 12.55 3.71 -12.34
C TYR A 150 13.81 2.97 -11.91
N PHE A 151 14.76 3.67 -11.32
CA PHE A 151 16.03 3.09 -10.89
C PHE A 151 16.44 3.65 -9.53
N ASN A 152 17.26 2.89 -8.80
CA ASN A 152 17.82 3.33 -7.52
C ASN A 152 19.32 3.05 -7.50
N GLN A 153 20.13 4.08 -7.76
CA GLN A 153 21.60 3.95 -7.86
C GLN A 153 22.25 3.48 -6.56
N HIS A 154 21.66 3.78 -5.41
CA HIS A 154 22.26 3.49 -4.11
C HIS A 154 22.01 2.04 -3.65
N LEU A 155 20.85 1.46 -4.00
CA LEU A 155 20.53 0.10 -3.61
C LEU A 155 20.86 -0.94 -4.68
N ARG A 156 20.53 -0.66 -5.95
CA ARG A 156 20.64 -1.62 -7.06
C ARG A 156 20.95 -0.89 -8.38
N PRO A 157 22.22 -0.57 -8.64
CA PRO A 157 22.60 0.16 -9.85
C PRO A 157 22.45 -0.67 -11.14
N GLU A 158 22.42 -2.00 -11.04
CA GLU A 158 22.30 -2.90 -12.20
C GLU A 158 20.86 -3.33 -12.52
N ASP A 159 19.87 -2.90 -11.72
CA ASP A 159 18.47 -3.24 -11.91
C ASP A 159 17.62 -1.99 -12.17
N VAL A 160 16.66 -2.10 -13.09
CA VAL A 160 15.70 -1.05 -13.42
C VAL A 160 14.29 -1.63 -13.37
N LEU A 161 13.34 -0.85 -12.85
CA LEU A 161 11.93 -1.23 -12.77
C LEU A 161 11.11 -0.51 -13.84
N LEU A 162 10.21 -1.24 -14.51
CA LEU A 162 9.24 -0.67 -15.44
C LEU A 162 8.12 0.05 -14.70
N ARG A 163 7.67 -0.52 -13.58
CA ARG A 163 6.56 0.00 -12.77
C ARG A 163 6.95 0.01 -11.29
N ARG A 164 6.45 1.01 -10.56
CA ARG A 164 6.54 1.03 -9.10
C ARG A 164 5.46 0.13 -8.50
N THR A 165 5.84 -0.66 -7.50
CA THR A 165 4.95 -1.57 -6.76
C THR A 165 4.03 -0.83 -5.80
N HIS A 166 4.46 0.31 -5.27
CA HIS A 166 3.64 1.09 -4.35
C HIS A 166 2.68 1.97 -5.15
N ASP A 167 1.44 1.52 -5.19
CA ASP A 167 0.33 2.35 -5.65
C ASP A 167 0.10 3.44 -4.60
N GLU A 168 0.30 4.70 -4.97
CA GLU A 168 0.10 5.87 -4.09
C GLU A 168 -1.32 5.88 -3.50
N MET A 169 -2.27 5.24 -4.19
CA MET A 169 -3.65 5.07 -3.74
C MET A 169 -3.79 4.13 -2.53
N VAL A 170 -2.97 3.07 -2.43
CA VAL A 170 -2.97 2.17 -1.26
C VAL A 170 -2.45 2.93 -0.04
N LEU A 171 -1.41 3.76 -0.21
CA LEU A 171 -0.89 4.62 0.84
C LEU A 171 -1.96 5.60 1.33
N LEU A 172 -2.67 6.25 0.41
CA LEU A 172 -3.76 7.15 0.76
C LEU A 172 -4.82 6.45 1.62
N HIS A 173 -5.27 5.26 1.19
CA HIS A 173 -6.25 4.51 1.97
C HIS A 173 -5.70 4.07 3.34
N CYS A 174 -4.45 3.64 3.43
CA CYS A 174 -3.83 3.24 4.69
C CYS A 174 -3.81 4.37 5.73
N PHE A 175 -3.59 5.63 5.35
CA PHE A 175 -3.62 6.76 6.30
C PHE A 175 -5.01 7.36 6.49
N LEU A 176 -5.84 7.33 5.44
CA LEU A 176 -7.18 7.92 5.47
C LEU A 176 -8.10 7.22 6.47
N TRP A 177 -8.14 5.88 6.48
CA TRP A 177 -9.05 5.16 7.37
C TRP A 177 -8.76 5.38 8.86
N PRO A 178 -7.50 5.25 9.35
CA PRO A 178 -7.16 5.57 10.74
C PRO A 178 -7.40 7.04 11.12
N LEU A 179 -7.22 7.97 10.18
CA LEU A 179 -7.52 9.38 10.42
C LEU A 179 -9.04 9.59 10.55
N VAL A 180 -9.83 8.97 9.68
CA VAL A 180 -11.29 9.02 9.74
C VAL A 180 -11.80 8.40 11.04
N THR A 181 -11.27 7.24 11.47
CA THR A 181 -11.69 6.63 12.75
C THR A 181 -11.35 7.50 13.95
N PHE A 182 -10.17 8.14 13.95
CA PHE A 182 -9.78 9.10 14.98
C PHE A 182 -10.74 10.31 15.02
N LEU A 183 -11.01 10.94 13.88
CA LEU A 183 -11.90 12.10 13.78
C LEU A 183 -13.33 11.77 14.21
N VAL A 184 -13.84 10.60 13.81
CA VAL A 184 -15.16 10.12 14.23
C VAL A 184 -15.20 9.91 15.74
N GLY A 185 -14.15 9.32 16.34
CA GLY A 185 -14.04 9.16 17.79
C GLY A 185 -14.06 10.50 18.54
N VAL A 186 -13.29 11.49 18.07
CA VAL A 186 -13.29 12.85 18.63
C VAL A 186 -14.67 13.49 18.52
N LEU A 187 -15.31 13.39 17.35
CA LEU A 187 -16.63 13.97 17.12
C LEU A 187 -17.68 13.40 18.09
N ILE A 188 -17.66 12.09 18.34
CA ILE A 188 -18.58 11.44 19.30
C ILE A 188 -18.38 11.99 20.72
N VAL A 189 -17.13 12.10 21.19
CA VAL A 189 -16.84 12.64 22.53
C VAL A 189 -17.25 14.11 22.63
N VAL A 190 -16.95 14.92 21.62
CA VAL A 190 -17.31 16.35 21.63
C VAL A 190 -18.83 16.53 21.61
N LEU A 191 -19.55 15.82 20.75
CA LEU A 191 -21.01 15.93 20.64
C LEU A 191 -21.70 15.49 21.94
N THR A 192 -21.25 14.40 22.57
CA THR A 192 -21.80 13.94 23.86
C THR A 192 -21.58 14.94 24.98
N ILE A 193 -20.38 15.51 25.09
CA ILE A 193 -20.07 16.56 26.08
C ILE A 193 -20.89 17.83 25.81
N CYS A 194 -20.96 18.28 24.56
CA CYS A 194 -21.73 19.45 24.15
C CYS A 194 -23.22 19.29 24.47
N ALA A 195 -23.84 18.17 24.07
CA ALA A 195 -25.23 17.86 24.35
C ALA A 195 -25.52 17.88 25.86
N LYS A 196 -24.62 17.31 26.66
CA LYS A 196 -24.72 17.35 28.12
C LYS A 196 -24.62 18.75 28.70
N SER A 197 -23.61 19.50 28.28
CA SER A 197 -23.41 20.87 28.76
C SER A 197 -24.61 21.77 28.45
N LEU A 198 -25.23 21.58 27.27
CA LEU A 198 -26.44 22.29 26.86
C LEU A 198 -27.64 21.87 27.69
N ALA A 199 -27.83 20.58 27.96
CA ALA A 199 -28.90 20.09 28.82
C ALA A 199 -28.80 20.67 30.24
N ILE A 200 -27.60 20.67 30.84
CA ILE A 200 -27.36 21.22 32.18
C ILE A 200 -27.66 22.73 32.20
N LYS A 201 -27.19 23.48 31.19
CA LYS A 201 -27.46 24.92 31.07
C LYS A 201 -28.96 25.19 30.89
N ALA A 202 -29.67 24.41 30.08
CA ALA A 202 -31.10 24.54 29.87
C ALA A 202 -31.90 24.29 31.16
N GLU A 203 -31.55 23.25 31.92
CA GLU A 203 -32.16 22.97 33.22
C GLU A 203 -31.90 24.10 34.24
N ALA A 204 -30.68 24.65 34.27
CA ALA A 204 -30.33 25.75 35.16
C ALA A 204 -31.08 27.05 34.82
N ILE A 205 -31.31 27.32 33.53
CA ILE A 205 -32.11 28.47 33.08
C ILE A 205 -33.59 28.25 33.42
N LYS A 206 -34.13 27.04 33.22
CA LYS A 206 -35.50 26.70 33.60
C LYS A 206 -35.73 26.89 35.10
N LYS A 207 -34.81 26.42 35.95
CA LYS A 207 -34.87 26.62 37.41
C LYS A 207 -34.82 28.10 37.81
N ARG A 208 -34.04 28.93 37.10
CA ARG A 208 -33.98 30.39 37.33
C ARG A 208 -35.24 31.14 36.91
N LYS A 209 -36.00 30.64 35.92
CA LYS A 209 -37.27 31.27 35.49
C LYS A 209 -38.49 30.84 36.31
N CYS A 210 -38.39 29.75 37.07
CA CYS A 210 -39.45 29.23 37.94
C CYS A 210 -39.32 29.66 39.41
N LEU A 211 -38.36 30.52 39.72
CA LEU A 211 -38.11 31.12 41.03
C LEU A 211 -38.37 32.63 40.93
#